data_AF-Q03YT5-F1
#
_entry.id   AF-Q03YT5-F1
#
_cell.length_a   1.000
_cell.length_b   1.000
_cell.length_c   1.000
_cell.angle_alpha   90.00
_cell.angle_beta   90.00
_cell.angle_gamma   90.00
#
_symmetry.space_group_name_H-M   'P 1'
#
loop_
_entity.id
_entity.type
_entity.pdbx_description
1 polymer ?
#
loop_
_entity_poly.entity_id
_entity_poly.type
_entity_poly.pdbx_seq_one_letter_code
_entity_poly.pdbx_strand_id
1 'polypeptide(L)'
;MANKKYGADIVTDSLVNHGVDLVFGIPGAKIDRLFETLEHPAEGQRVPKLVVARHEQNAAFMAQAFARITGKTGVVIATSGPGVGNLATGLMTATAESDPIVAIGGQVPRNDLYRLTHQSTNSVALFSPITNLASEIQDPNNISEIIANAFAAANGAKKGATFVSLPQDVDDAQVTIEALPKITPAQQGAAAIKDIDWLAEQIKAAKLPVLLVGSRGSDDATVTALHQLLKQTTLPVVETFQGAGVISRELEPETFFGRIGLFRNQTGDKLLKQSDLVITLGYDAIEYEPRNWNKENTLNIVALDTTPVQIDNNFVPQRQLVGDLAQSLRLLIERLNGYELPTTSKEVLKKLKADLRASDEPSYTPAQGNLNHPLDVIKSIQAHVTDDMTVSTDIGSHYIWMARHFKSYVARHYLISNGMQTLGVGLPWALAAAMVRPNAKSVSVSGDGGFFFSAMELETAVRLGLNTVHIVWNDNAYYDMVKFQEEMKYNGQSAGVKFGNIDLVKYAESFGAKGLRVETPDDLDTVLDEAFSTQGPVVVDIPVDYSHNYELGSQLIGSEG
;
A
#
# COMPACT_ATOMS: atom_id res chain seq x y z
N MET A 1 -36.82 -11.70 -30.07
CA MET A 1 -37.26 -11.10 -28.79
C MET A 1 -36.16 -10.14 -28.38
N ALA A 2 -36.45 -8.93 -27.92
CA ALA A 2 -35.42 -8.06 -27.38
C ALA A 2 -34.72 -8.81 -26.23
N ASN A 3 -33.38 -8.82 -26.21
CA ASN A 3 -32.63 -9.42 -25.09
C ASN A 3 -33.06 -8.70 -23.81
N LYS A 4 -33.61 -9.44 -22.85
CA LYS A 4 -33.95 -8.89 -21.53
C LYS A 4 -32.64 -8.57 -20.82
N LYS A 5 -32.44 -7.31 -20.43
CA LYS A 5 -31.36 -6.89 -19.55
C LYS A 5 -31.82 -6.84 -18.11
N TYR A 6 -30.93 -7.15 -17.20
CA TYR A 6 -31.16 -7.13 -15.76
C TYR A 6 -30.18 -6.20 -15.04
N GLY A 7 -30.39 -5.97 -13.75
CA GLY A 7 -29.51 -5.12 -12.94
C GLY A 7 -28.03 -5.53 -13.04
N ALA A 8 -27.74 -6.82 -12.95
CA ALA A 8 -26.39 -7.37 -13.13
C ALA A 8 -25.72 -6.99 -14.46
N ASP A 9 -26.50 -6.95 -15.57
CA ASP A 9 -25.97 -6.52 -16.88
C ASP A 9 -25.54 -5.05 -16.82
N ILE A 10 -26.30 -4.19 -16.13
CA ILE A 10 -25.94 -2.77 -15.96
C ILE A 10 -24.71 -2.60 -15.06
N VAL A 11 -24.58 -3.44 -14.02
CA VAL A 11 -23.36 -3.45 -13.19
C VAL A 11 -22.15 -3.78 -14.06
N THR A 12 -22.18 -4.90 -14.78
CA THR A 12 -21.06 -5.34 -15.63
C THR A 12 -20.73 -4.34 -16.75
N ASP A 13 -21.73 -3.82 -17.45
CA ASP A 13 -21.56 -2.78 -18.48
C ASP A 13 -20.92 -1.52 -17.86
N SER A 14 -21.32 -1.12 -16.65
CA SER A 14 -20.73 0.03 -15.95
C SER A 14 -19.26 -0.24 -15.60
N LEU A 15 -18.92 -1.41 -15.07
CA LEU A 15 -17.53 -1.79 -14.78
C LEU A 15 -16.65 -1.75 -16.05
N VAL A 16 -17.17 -2.25 -17.18
CA VAL A 16 -16.47 -2.18 -18.47
C VAL A 16 -16.26 -0.74 -18.92
N ASN A 17 -17.27 0.12 -18.78
CA ASN A 17 -17.17 1.53 -19.15
C ASN A 17 -16.18 2.31 -18.26
N HIS A 18 -15.98 1.87 -17.02
CA HIS A 18 -14.92 2.37 -16.13
C HIS A 18 -13.55 1.71 -16.37
N GLY A 19 -13.44 0.80 -17.33
CA GLY A 19 -12.17 0.17 -17.71
C GLY A 19 -11.65 -0.86 -16.71
N VAL A 20 -12.56 -1.50 -15.97
CA VAL A 20 -12.22 -2.56 -15.01
C VAL A 20 -11.81 -3.82 -15.76
N ASP A 21 -10.63 -4.33 -15.44
CA ASP A 21 -10.09 -5.55 -16.06
C ASP A 21 -10.29 -6.79 -15.16
N LEU A 22 -10.13 -6.60 -13.85
CA LEU A 22 -10.20 -7.65 -12.83
C LEU A 22 -11.22 -7.29 -11.76
N VAL A 23 -11.97 -8.28 -11.30
CA VAL A 23 -12.87 -8.19 -10.16
C VAL A 23 -12.52 -9.29 -9.17
N PHE A 24 -12.33 -8.94 -7.91
CA PHE A 24 -12.02 -9.88 -6.83
C PHE A 24 -13.28 -10.14 -6.02
N GLY A 25 -13.55 -11.37 -5.58
CA GLY A 25 -14.74 -11.58 -4.76
C GLY A 25 -15.04 -13.00 -4.33
N ILE A 26 -16.16 -13.12 -3.62
CA ILE A 26 -16.74 -14.41 -3.19
C ILE A 26 -18.25 -14.38 -3.46
N PRO A 27 -18.80 -15.39 -4.16
CA PRO A 27 -20.21 -15.43 -4.51
C PRO A 27 -21.09 -15.72 -3.29
N GLY A 28 -22.38 -15.43 -3.43
CA GLY A 28 -23.42 -15.89 -2.51
C GLY A 28 -24.80 -15.52 -3.00
N ALA A 29 -25.83 -16.09 -2.39
CA ALA A 29 -27.20 -16.07 -2.90
C ALA A 29 -27.84 -14.69 -3.08
N LYS A 30 -27.24 -13.60 -2.56
CA LYS A 30 -27.75 -12.22 -2.70
C LYS A 30 -27.01 -11.39 -3.75
N ILE A 31 -26.08 -12.00 -4.47
CA ILE A 31 -25.27 -11.36 -5.52
C ILE A 31 -24.94 -12.36 -6.65
N ASP A 32 -25.57 -13.54 -6.66
CA ASP A 32 -25.19 -14.68 -7.48
C ASP A 32 -25.44 -14.45 -8.97
N ARG A 33 -26.49 -13.70 -9.35
CA ARG A 33 -26.72 -13.31 -10.74
C ARG A 33 -25.57 -12.48 -11.30
N LEU A 34 -25.01 -11.54 -10.52
CA LEU A 34 -23.83 -10.79 -10.94
C LEU A 34 -22.62 -11.72 -11.16
N PHE A 35 -22.39 -12.69 -10.26
CA PHE A 35 -21.32 -13.69 -10.44
C PHE A 35 -21.56 -14.56 -11.67
N GLU A 36 -22.81 -14.98 -11.91
CA GLU A 36 -23.16 -15.78 -13.08
C GLU A 36 -22.92 -15.01 -14.39
N THR A 37 -23.23 -13.71 -14.40
CA THR A 37 -22.96 -12.84 -15.55
C THR A 37 -21.46 -12.68 -15.80
N LEU A 38 -20.64 -12.62 -14.74
CA LEU A 38 -19.18 -12.51 -14.84
C LEU A 38 -18.51 -13.82 -15.31
N GLU A 39 -18.99 -14.97 -14.84
CA GLU A 39 -18.42 -16.29 -15.16
C GLU A 39 -18.92 -16.84 -16.50
N HIS A 40 -20.19 -16.59 -16.82
CA HIS A 40 -20.88 -17.08 -18.01
C HIS A 40 -21.50 -15.93 -18.80
N PRO A 41 -20.69 -14.97 -19.30
CA PRO A 41 -21.20 -13.84 -20.07
C PRO A 41 -21.88 -14.31 -21.36
N ALA A 42 -22.89 -13.57 -21.80
CA ALA A 42 -23.54 -13.84 -23.07
C ALA A 42 -22.54 -13.73 -24.25
N GLU A 43 -22.82 -14.42 -25.36
CA GLU A 43 -21.93 -14.39 -26.53
C GLU A 43 -21.69 -12.93 -27.01
N GLY A 44 -20.42 -12.52 -27.04
CA GLY A 44 -20.00 -11.17 -27.41
C GLY A 44 -20.12 -10.11 -26.30
N GLN A 45 -20.63 -10.45 -25.12
CA GLN A 45 -20.63 -9.57 -23.95
C GLN A 45 -19.22 -9.51 -23.35
N ARG A 46 -18.70 -8.30 -23.19
CA ARG A 46 -17.44 -8.07 -22.49
C ARG A 46 -17.74 -7.97 -21.00
N VAL A 47 -16.98 -8.69 -20.17
CA VAL A 47 -17.02 -8.58 -18.72
C VAL A 47 -15.60 -8.55 -18.15
N PRO A 48 -15.37 -7.95 -16.97
CA PRO A 48 -14.11 -8.10 -16.26
C PRO A 48 -13.86 -9.56 -15.90
N LYS A 49 -12.58 -9.96 -15.80
CA LYS A 49 -12.24 -11.30 -15.34
C LYS A 49 -12.49 -11.43 -13.83
N LEU A 50 -13.29 -12.43 -13.45
CA LEU A 50 -13.53 -12.77 -12.06
C LEU A 50 -12.33 -13.51 -11.45
N VAL A 51 -11.92 -13.07 -10.26
CA VAL A 51 -10.93 -13.72 -9.41
C VAL A 51 -11.62 -14.08 -8.09
N VAL A 52 -11.99 -15.35 -7.97
CA VAL A 52 -12.56 -15.89 -6.73
C VAL A 52 -11.47 -15.97 -5.67
N ALA A 53 -11.71 -15.38 -4.49
CA ALA A 53 -10.83 -15.46 -3.33
C ALA A 53 -11.31 -16.51 -2.33
N ARG A 54 -10.52 -16.75 -1.27
CA ARG A 54 -10.89 -17.65 -0.16
C ARG A 54 -11.39 -16.93 1.07
N HIS A 55 -11.18 -15.61 1.15
CA HIS A 55 -11.82 -14.74 2.12
C HIS A 55 -12.01 -13.32 1.55
N GLU A 56 -13.13 -12.64 1.88
CA GLU A 56 -13.45 -11.32 1.32
C GLU A 56 -12.43 -10.25 1.70
N GLN A 57 -11.86 -10.32 2.91
CA GLN A 57 -10.71 -9.50 3.33
C GLN A 57 -9.58 -9.54 2.29
N ASN A 58 -9.22 -10.74 1.83
CA ASN A 58 -8.12 -10.90 0.88
C ASN A 58 -8.51 -10.49 -0.53
N ALA A 59 -9.79 -10.63 -0.91
CA ALA A 59 -10.31 -10.04 -2.13
C ALA A 59 -10.15 -8.51 -2.12
N ALA A 60 -10.46 -7.86 -0.99
CA ALA A 60 -10.25 -6.43 -0.81
C ALA A 60 -8.76 -6.05 -0.85
N PHE A 61 -7.86 -6.82 -0.22
CA PHE A 61 -6.42 -6.58 -0.32
C PHE A 61 -5.87 -6.76 -1.75
N MET A 62 -6.34 -7.76 -2.51
CA MET A 62 -5.97 -7.90 -3.92
C MET A 62 -6.46 -6.70 -4.75
N ALA A 63 -7.69 -6.23 -4.53
CA ALA A 63 -8.22 -5.03 -5.17
C ALA A 63 -7.42 -3.78 -4.81
N GLN A 64 -6.98 -3.67 -3.55
CA GLN A 64 -6.12 -2.59 -3.07
C GLN A 64 -4.79 -2.55 -3.80
N ALA A 65 -4.07 -3.68 -3.83
CA ALA A 65 -2.79 -3.77 -4.52
C ALA A 65 -2.93 -3.55 -6.03
N PHE A 66 -3.98 -4.08 -6.66
CA PHE A 66 -4.28 -3.78 -8.06
C PHE A 66 -4.38 -2.28 -8.29
N ALA A 67 -5.11 -1.56 -7.42
CA ALA A 67 -5.29 -0.13 -7.53
C ALA A 67 -3.97 0.64 -7.37
N ARG A 68 -3.20 0.28 -6.34
CA ARG A 68 -1.90 0.88 -6.04
C ARG A 68 -0.91 0.70 -7.19
N ILE A 69 -0.78 -0.52 -7.70
CA ILE A 69 0.20 -0.87 -8.73
C ILE A 69 -0.15 -0.24 -10.08
N THR A 70 -1.42 -0.31 -10.48
CA THR A 70 -1.83 0.08 -11.85
C THR A 70 -2.28 1.54 -11.96
N GLY A 71 -2.59 2.18 -10.84
CA GLY A 71 -3.25 3.49 -10.81
C GLY A 71 -4.72 3.47 -11.27
N LYS A 72 -5.27 2.29 -11.62
CA LYS A 72 -6.70 2.09 -11.88
C LYS A 72 -7.47 1.87 -10.57
N THR A 73 -8.78 1.80 -10.63
CA THR A 73 -9.63 1.51 -9.46
C THR A 73 -9.78 0.00 -9.27
N GLY A 74 -9.50 -0.48 -8.07
CA GLY A 74 -9.76 -1.87 -7.69
C GLY A 74 -11.25 -2.12 -7.50
N VAL A 75 -11.72 -3.33 -7.81
CA VAL A 75 -13.13 -3.71 -7.61
C VAL A 75 -13.21 -5.00 -6.82
N VAL A 76 -14.01 -4.98 -5.75
CA VAL A 76 -14.28 -6.14 -4.91
C VAL A 76 -15.79 -6.39 -4.80
N ILE A 77 -16.21 -7.65 -4.89
CA ILE A 77 -17.62 -8.05 -4.78
C ILE A 77 -17.80 -9.12 -3.70
N ALA A 78 -18.80 -8.93 -2.84
CA ALA A 78 -19.17 -9.89 -1.81
C ALA A 78 -20.69 -10.06 -1.69
N THR A 79 -21.15 -11.19 -1.17
CA THR A 79 -22.55 -11.40 -0.79
C THR A 79 -22.93 -10.60 0.47
N SER A 80 -24.21 -10.56 0.80
CA SER A 80 -24.77 -9.90 2.00
C SER A 80 -24.22 -10.38 3.34
N GLY A 81 -24.57 -9.65 4.40
CA GLY A 81 -24.31 -10.04 5.79
C GLY A 81 -22.82 -10.26 6.07
N PRO A 82 -22.38 -11.49 6.39
CA PRO A 82 -20.98 -11.76 6.71
C PRO A 82 -20.02 -11.48 5.54
N GLY A 83 -20.44 -11.66 4.28
CA GLY A 83 -19.56 -11.39 3.14
C GLY A 83 -19.18 -9.91 3.07
N VAL A 84 -20.19 -9.04 3.15
CA VAL A 84 -20.01 -7.59 3.31
C VAL A 84 -19.25 -7.27 4.61
N GLY A 85 -19.58 -7.88 5.75
CA GLY A 85 -18.88 -7.65 7.01
C GLY A 85 -17.37 -7.94 6.95
N ASN A 86 -16.98 -8.99 6.24
CA ASN A 86 -15.59 -9.41 6.05
C ASN A 86 -14.77 -8.44 5.19
N LEU A 87 -15.39 -7.49 4.48
CA LEU A 87 -14.69 -6.43 3.73
C LEU A 87 -14.18 -5.29 4.62
N ALA A 88 -14.67 -5.17 5.86
CA ALA A 88 -14.44 -4.00 6.72
C ALA A 88 -12.97 -3.62 6.85
N THR A 89 -12.11 -4.57 7.23
CA THR A 89 -10.67 -4.32 7.38
C THR A 89 -10.03 -3.91 6.06
N GLY A 90 -10.32 -4.62 4.96
CA GLY A 90 -9.72 -4.32 3.66
C GLY A 90 -10.07 -2.93 3.12
N LEU A 91 -11.34 -2.49 3.26
CA LEU A 91 -11.75 -1.17 2.82
C LEU A 91 -11.21 -0.06 3.73
N MET A 92 -11.14 -0.32 5.05
CA MET A 92 -10.49 0.60 6.00
C MET A 92 -9.02 0.81 5.66
N THR A 93 -8.27 -0.27 5.36
CA THR A 93 -6.86 -0.20 4.96
C THR A 93 -6.71 0.58 3.65
N ALA A 94 -7.50 0.28 2.63
CA ALA A 94 -7.44 0.99 1.35
C ALA A 94 -7.74 2.49 1.46
N THR A 95 -8.76 2.87 2.25
CA THR A 95 -9.08 4.29 2.49
C THR A 95 -7.97 5.01 3.25
N ALA A 96 -7.42 4.38 4.28
CA ALA A 96 -6.33 4.95 5.07
C ALA A 96 -5.05 5.16 4.26
N GLU A 97 -4.82 4.32 3.25
CA GLU A 97 -3.61 4.33 2.43
C GLU A 97 -3.83 4.93 1.04
N SER A 98 -4.97 5.60 0.84
CA SER A 98 -5.32 6.32 -0.39
C SER A 98 -5.36 5.46 -1.66
N ASP A 99 -5.76 4.19 -1.54
CA ASP A 99 -5.94 3.29 -2.67
C ASP A 99 -7.41 3.29 -3.14
N PRO A 100 -7.70 3.63 -4.42
CA PRO A 100 -9.06 3.74 -4.91
C PRO A 100 -9.70 2.36 -5.14
N ILE A 101 -10.73 2.03 -4.36
CA ILE A 101 -11.51 0.78 -4.49
C ILE A 101 -13.00 1.08 -4.59
N VAL A 102 -13.71 0.31 -5.42
CA VAL A 102 -15.19 0.23 -5.41
C VAL A 102 -15.59 -1.16 -4.93
N ALA A 103 -16.23 -1.23 -3.77
CA ALA A 103 -16.78 -2.46 -3.22
C ALA A 103 -18.28 -2.57 -3.51
N ILE A 104 -18.71 -3.70 -4.04
CA ILE A 104 -20.13 -4.01 -4.32
C ILE A 104 -20.55 -5.15 -3.39
N GLY A 105 -21.48 -4.86 -2.49
CA GLY A 105 -22.00 -5.82 -1.52
C GLY A 105 -23.43 -6.21 -1.84
N GLY A 106 -23.73 -7.50 -1.91
CA GLY A 106 -25.11 -7.98 -1.97
C GLY A 106 -25.91 -7.57 -0.74
N GLN A 107 -27.22 -7.48 -0.88
CA GLN A 107 -28.16 -7.18 0.20
C GLN A 107 -29.43 -8.00 0.05
N VAL A 108 -30.15 -8.22 1.16
CA VAL A 108 -31.49 -8.81 1.11
C VAL A 108 -32.41 -8.00 0.18
N PRO A 109 -33.48 -8.60 -0.38
CA PRO A 109 -34.47 -7.85 -1.13
C PRO A 109 -35.01 -6.66 -0.34
N ARG A 110 -35.34 -5.57 -1.04
CA ARG A 110 -35.78 -4.30 -0.41
C ARG A 110 -36.98 -4.47 0.54
N ASN A 111 -37.86 -5.44 0.29
CA ASN A 111 -39.01 -5.75 1.14
C ASN A 111 -38.66 -6.44 2.47
N ASP A 112 -37.40 -6.86 2.66
CA ASP A 112 -36.89 -7.54 3.85
C ASP A 112 -35.90 -6.70 4.66
N LEU A 113 -35.51 -5.50 4.21
CA LEU A 113 -34.48 -4.65 4.86
C LEU A 113 -34.73 -4.38 6.36
N TYR A 114 -35.99 -4.30 6.78
CA TYR A 114 -36.37 -4.03 8.18
C TYR A 114 -36.85 -5.27 8.93
N ARG A 115 -36.62 -6.46 8.39
CA ARG A 115 -36.93 -7.74 9.03
C ARG A 115 -35.65 -8.39 9.54
N LEU A 116 -35.79 -9.21 10.58
CA LEU A 116 -34.73 -10.09 11.05
C LEU A 116 -34.64 -11.31 10.12
N THR A 117 -34.05 -11.12 8.94
CA THR A 117 -33.83 -12.15 7.93
C THR A 117 -32.36 -12.51 7.81
N HIS A 118 -32.08 -13.68 7.25
CA HIS A 118 -30.70 -14.15 7.07
C HIS A 118 -29.88 -13.14 6.29
N GLN A 119 -28.75 -12.73 6.87
CA GLN A 119 -27.75 -11.84 6.26
C GLN A 119 -28.23 -10.40 6.01
N SER A 120 -29.39 -9.98 6.54
CA SER A 120 -29.79 -8.58 6.55
C SER A 120 -28.95 -7.78 7.55
N THR A 121 -28.32 -6.71 7.08
CA THR A 121 -27.57 -5.77 7.92
C THR A 121 -27.61 -4.37 7.31
N ASN A 122 -27.49 -3.33 8.14
CA ASN A 122 -27.32 -1.97 7.65
C ASN A 122 -25.87 -1.76 7.18
N SER A 123 -25.58 -2.27 5.99
CA SER A 123 -24.25 -2.26 5.36
C SER A 123 -23.76 -0.83 5.11
N VAL A 124 -24.62 0.08 4.66
CA VAL A 124 -24.26 1.49 4.45
C VAL A 124 -23.76 2.13 5.74
N ALA A 125 -24.46 1.94 6.86
CA ALA A 125 -24.03 2.48 8.15
C ALA A 125 -22.70 1.87 8.63
N LEU A 126 -22.47 0.59 8.36
CA LEU A 126 -21.22 -0.11 8.69
C LEU A 126 -20.02 0.50 7.95
N PHE A 127 -20.18 0.86 6.68
CA PHE A 127 -19.08 1.32 5.81
C PHE A 127 -18.90 2.84 5.74
N SER A 128 -19.92 3.61 6.12
CA SER A 128 -19.86 5.08 6.16
C SER A 128 -18.63 5.66 6.86
N PRO A 129 -18.16 5.15 8.02
CA PRO A 129 -16.99 5.72 8.71
C PRO A 129 -15.63 5.34 8.12
N ILE A 130 -15.57 4.34 7.23
CA ILE A 130 -14.31 3.76 6.73
C ILE A 130 -14.16 3.84 5.20
N THR A 131 -15.08 4.52 4.52
CA THR A 131 -15.08 4.71 3.06
C THR A 131 -15.37 6.18 2.71
N ASN A 132 -14.95 6.60 1.53
CA ASN A 132 -15.23 7.94 0.99
C ASN A 132 -16.72 8.13 0.63
N LEU A 133 -17.40 7.03 0.29
CA LEU A 133 -18.82 6.99 -0.03
C LEU A 133 -19.36 5.62 0.31
N ALA A 134 -20.49 5.58 1.02
CA ALA A 134 -21.30 4.37 1.20
C ALA A 134 -22.74 4.66 0.76
N SER A 135 -23.31 3.81 -0.11
CA SER A 135 -24.67 3.99 -0.63
C SER A 135 -25.36 2.65 -0.89
N GLU A 136 -26.70 2.65 -0.96
CA GLU A 136 -27.50 1.47 -1.34
C GLU A 136 -28.39 1.81 -2.53
N ILE A 137 -28.39 0.94 -3.54
CA ILE A 137 -29.18 1.11 -4.75
C ILE A 137 -30.64 0.72 -4.47
N GLN A 138 -31.55 1.70 -4.59
CA GLN A 138 -32.98 1.47 -4.36
C GLN A 138 -33.80 1.35 -5.65
N ASP A 139 -33.27 1.73 -6.81
CA ASP A 139 -33.94 1.60 -8.11
C ASP A 139 -32.96 0.97 -9.12
N PRO A 140 -33.35 -0.11 -9.82
CA PRO A 140 -32.48 -0.75 -10.82
C PRO A 140 -32.08 0.17 -11.98
N ASN A 141 -32.85 1.23 -12.27
CA ASN A 141 -32.48 2.21 -13.29
C ASN A 141 -31.45 3.25 -12.80
N ASN A 142 -31.04 3.21 -11.53
CA ASN A 142 -30.01 4.10 -10.98
C ASN A 142 -28.67 3.39 -10.75
N ILE A 143 -28.56 2.09 -11.09
CA ILE A 143 -27.34 1.30 -10.86
C ILE A 143 -26.11 1.99 -11.45
N SER A 144 -26.17 2.36 -12.73
CA SER A 144 -25.02 2.93 -13.43
C SER A 144 -24.62 4.31 -12.88
N GLU A 145 -25.58 5.13 -12.48
CA GLU A 145 -25.33 6.44 -11.85
C GLU A 145 -24.64 6.29 -10.49
N ILE A 146 -25.08 5.35 -9.67
CA ILE A 146 -24.51 5.11 -8.33
C ILE A 146 -23.10 4.53 -8.46
N ILE A 147 -22.89 3.59 -9.38
CA ILE A 147 -21.55 3.06 -9.67
C ILE A 147 -20.63 4.20 -10.17
N ALA A 148 -21.08 5.02 -11.12
CA ALA A 148 -20.29 6.15 -11.62
C ALA A 148 -19.85 7.11 -10.50
N ASN A 149 -20.75 7.43 -9.57
CA ASN A 149 -20.45 8.26 -8.42
C ASN A 149 -19.50 7.57 -7.43
N ALA A 150 -19.61 6.26 -7.23
CA ALA A 150 -18.66 5.49 -6.43
C ALA A 150 -17.24 5.53 -7.04
N PHE A 151 -17.10 5.34 -8.34
CA PHE A 151 -15.80 5.50 -9.03
C PHE A 151 -15.26 6.94 -8.91
N ALA A 152 -16.12 7.95 -9.05
CA ALA A 152 -15.70 9.35 -8.90
C ALA A 152 -15.23 9.65 -7.46
N ALA A 153 -15.93 9.15 -6.45
CA ALA A 153 -15.56 9.33 -5.04
C ALA A 153 -14.31 8.54 -4.64
N ALA A 154 -14.13 7.32 -5.18
CA ALA A 154 -12.92 6.52 -4.97
C ALA A 154 -11.67 7.22 -5.53
N ASN A 155 -11.81 7.90 -6.67
CA ASN A 155 -10.73 8.62 -7.35
C ASN A 155 -10.71 10.14 -7.05
N GLY A 156 -11.43 10.59 -6.03
CA GLY A 156 -11.44 12.00 -5.63
C GLY A 156 -10.06 12.52 -5.20
N ALA A 157 -9.98 13.79 -4.84
CA ALA A 157 -8.74 14.44 -4.42
C ALA A 157 -8.01 13.69 -3.29
N LYS A 158 -8.78 13.11 -2.36
CA LYS A 158 -8.33 12.06 -1.43
C LYS A 158 -8.90 10.73 -1.91
N LYS A 159 -8.05 9.90 -2.52
CA LYS A 159 -8.42 8.56 -2.98
C LYS A 159 -8.75 7.66 -1.80
N GLY A 160 -9.54 6.62 -2.03
CA GLY A 160 -9.90 5.65 -1.00
C GLY A 160 -11.00 4.68 -1.44
N ALA A 161 -11.45 3.84 -0.52
CA ALA A 161 -12.50 2.89 -0.83
C ALA A 161 -13.90 3.55 -0.85
N THR A 162 -14.80 2.94 -1.61
CA THR A 162 -16.24 3.25 -1.64
C THR A 162 -17.03 1.96 -1.55
N PHE A 163 -18.26 2.03 -1.05
CA PHE A 163 -19.14 0.90 -0.86
C PHE A 163 -20.52 1.14 -1.50
N VAL A 164 -20.97 0.17 -2.28
CA VAL A 164 -22.29 0.14 -2.92
C VAL A 164 -23.00 -1.14 -2.52
N SER A 165 -24.09 -1.00 -1.76
CA SER A 165 -25.01 -2.09 -1.42
C SER A 165 -25.99 -2.31 -2.57
N LEU A 166 -26.10 -3.54 -3.05
CA LEU A 166 -26.95 -3.97 -4.15
C LEU A 166 -27.99 -4.99 -3.65
N PRO A 167 -29.24 -4.58 -3.40
CA PRO A 167 -30.32 -5.49 -3.03
C PRO A 167 -30.55 -6.54 -4.11
N GLN A 168 -30.79 -7.79 -3.70
CA GLN A 168 -31.01 -8.91 -4.62
C GLN A 168 -32.12 -8.62 -5.64
N ASP A 169 -33.25 -8.05 -5.21
CA ASP A 169 -34.36 -7.76 -6.11
C ASP A 169 -34.07 -6.61 -7.09
N VAL A 170 -33.02 -5.83 -6.85
CA VAL A 170 -32.51 -4.81 -7.78
C VAL A 170 -31.55 -5.45 -8.79
N ASP A 171 -30.65 -6.33 -8.34
CA ASP A 171 -29.78 -7.14 -9.22
C ASP A 171 -30.61 -8.01 -10.19
N ASP A 172 -31.71 -8.58 -9.67
CA ASP A 172 -32.60 -9.47 -10.40
C ASP A 172 -33.63 -8.76 -11.30
N ALA A 173 -33.85 -7.46 -11.09
CA ALA A 173 -34.88 -6.70 -11.80
C ALA A 173 -34.54 -6.55 -13.29
N GLN A 174 -35.56 -6.65 -14.14
CA GLN A 174 -35.43 -6.27 -15.55
C GLN A 174 -35.30 -4.74 -15.65
N VAL A 175 -34.34 -4.28 -16.44
CA VAL A 175 -34.09 -2.85 -16.69
C VAL A 175 -34.46 -2.47 -18.13
N THR A 176 -34.71 -1.19 -18.34
CA THR A 176 -34.97 -0.61 -19.66
C THR A 176 -33.92 0.44 -20.06
N ILE A 177 -32.92 0.65 -19.22
CA ILE A 177 -31.85 1.62 -19.43
C ILE A 177 -30.58 0.95 -19.96
N GLU A 178 -29.70 1.77 -20.50
CA GLU A 178 -28.32 1.39 -20.82
C GLU A 178 -27.38 1.93 -19.74
N ALA A 179 -26.24 1.28 -19.53
CA ALA A 179 -25.20 1.82 -18.66
C ALA A 179 -24.70 3.16 -19.20
N LEU A 180 -24.32 4.06 -18.29
CA LEU A 180 -23.71 5.33 -18.64
C LEU A 180 -22.45 5.07 -19.48
N PRO A 181 -22.19 5.90 -20.52
CA PRO A 181 -20.97 5.78 -21.29
C PRO A 181 -19.76 6.07 -20.41
N LYS A 182 -18.56 5.71 -20.89
CA LYS A 182 -17.30 6.01 -20.22
C LYS A 182 -17.23 7.50 -19.83
N ILE A 183 -17.10 7.75 -18.53
CA ILE A 183 -16.98 9.10 -17.96
C ILE A 183 -15.50 9.50 -17.92
N THR A 184 -15.18 10.67 -18.45
CA THR A 184 -13.83 11.25 -18.31
C THR A 184 -13.65 11.75 -16.88
N PRO A 185 -12.61 11.30 -16.13
CA PRO A 185 -12.34 11.82 -14.79
C PRO A 185 -12.07 13.33 -14.82
N ALA A 186 -12.52 14.02 -13.78
CA ALA A 186 -12.17 15.42 -13.58
C ALA A 186 -10.64 15.53 -13.38
N GLN A 187 -10.01 16.50 -14.06
CA GLN A 187 -8.58 16.78 -13.92
C GLN A 187 -8.35 18.01 -13.06
N GLN A 188 -7.37 17.92 -12.17
CA GLN A 188 -6.91 19.05 -11.38
C GLN A 188 -5.80 19.78 -12.15
N GLY A 189 -5.82 21.12 -12.12
CA GLY A 189 -4.70 21.92 -12.60
C GLY A 189 -3.55 21.93 -11.60
N ALA A 190 -2.41 22.51 -12.00
CA ALA A 190 -1.33 22.81 -11.05
C ALA A 190 -1.81 23.70 -9.88
N ALA A 191 -1.02 23.73 -8.81
CA ALA A 191 -1.18 24.73 -7.76
C ALA A 191 -1.07 26.15 -8.35
N ALA A 192 -1.63 27.13 -7.64
CA ALA A 192 -1.67 28.51 -8.15
C ALA A 192 -0.25 29.02 -8.46
N ILE A 193 -0.08 29.62 -9.64
CA ILE A 193 1.23 30.08 -10.15
C ILE A 193 1.97 30.94 -9.13
N LYS A 194 1.26 31.86 -8.44
CA LYS A 194 1.83 32.73 -7.41
C LYS A 194 2.39 31.96 -6.20
N ASP A 195 1.81 30.81 -5.87
CA ASP A 195 2.29 29.98 -4.77
C ASP A 195 3.51 29.17 -5.19
N ILE A 196 3.57 28.75 -6.45
CA ILE A 196 4.76 28.10 -7.03
C ILE A 196 5.92 29.10 -7.16
N ASP A 197 5.65 30.33 -7.62
CA ASP A 197 6.63 31.42 -7.65
C ASP A 197 7.21 31.66 -6.24
N TRP A 198 6.33 31.79 -5.25
CA TRP A 198 6.73 31.98 -3.85
C TRP A 198 7.52 30.79 -3.29
N LEU A 199 7.11 29.55 -3.57
CA LEU A 199 7.86 28.36 -3.15
C LEU A 199 9.28 28.36 -3.74
N ALA A 200 9.44 28.73 -5.02
CA ALA A 200 10.76 28.84 -5.63
C ALA A 200 11.63 29.90 -4.93
N GLU A 201 11.05 31.02 -4.50
CA GLU A 201 11.77 32.03 -3.69
C GLU A 201 12.18 31.47 -2.32
N GLN A 202 11.30 30.72 -1.65
CA GLN A 202 11.64 30.09 -0.36
C GLN A 202 12.75 29.06 -0.50
N ILE A 203 12.73 28.23 -1.55
CA ILE A 203 13.81 27.26 -1.83
C ILE A 203 15.14 27.97 -2.05
N LYS A 204 15.14 29.06 -2.82
CA LYS A 204 16.36 29.86 -3.08
C LYS A 204 16.91 30.55 -1.83
N ALA A 205 16.03 30.89 -0.88
CA ALA A 205 16.40 31.56 0.37
C ALA A 205 16.80 30.59 1.49
N ALA A 206 16.33 29.34 1.43
CA ALA A 206 16.60 28.32 2.42
C ALA A 206 18.08 27.88 2.39
N LYS A 207 18.62 27.58 3.57
CA LYS A 207 19.97 27.03 3.70
C LYS A 207 19.95 25.54 3.38
N LEU A 208 19.01 24.79 3.95
CA LEU A 208 18.90 23.34 3.80
C LEU A 208 17.44 22.96 3.50
N PRO A 209 16.93 23.24 2.28
CA PRO A 209 15.62 22.78 1.85
C PRO A 209 15.60 21.26 1.68
N VAL A 210 14.57 20.59 2.19
CA VAL A 210 14.39 19.13 2.14
C VAL A 210 13.01 18.78 1.58
N LEU A 211 12.95 17.78 0.71
CA LEU A 211 11.69 17.19 0.25
C LEU A 211 11.33 16.00 1.13
N LEU A 212 10.10 15.98 1.66
CA LEU A 212 9.51 14.81 2.32
C LEU A 212 8.41 14.25 1.40
N VAL A 213 8.65 13.10 0.81
CA VAL A 213 7.75 12.52 -0.21
C VAL A 213 6.94 11.38 0.40
N GLY A 214 5.61 11.51 0.34
CA GLY A 214 4.66 10.49 0.80
C GLY A 214 4.06 9.66 -0.32
N SER A 215 3.09 8.81 0.03
CA SER A 215 2.48 7.85 -0.90
C SER A 215 1.80 8.51 -2.11
N ARG A 216 1.16 9.67 -1.94
CA ARG A 216 0.49 10.37 -3.05
C ARG A 216 1.49 10.97 -4.05
N GLY A 217 2.75 11.14 -3.66
CA GLY A 217 3.84 11.58 -4.55
C GLY A 217 4.42 10.46 -5.44
N SER A 218 3.87 9.25 -5.38
CA SER A 218 4.46 8.05 -5.99
C SER A 218 3.87 7.62 -7.34
N ASP A 219 2.99 8.41 -7.96
CA ASP A 219 2.52 8.11 -9.31
C ASP A 219 3.59 8.42 -10.38
N ASP A 220 3.54 7.72 -11.51
CA ASP A 220 4.54 7.82 -12.57
C ASP A 220 4.79 9.25 -13.08
N ALA A 221 3.73 10.06 -13.20
CA ALA A 221 3.84 11.42 -13.71
C ALA A 221 4.53 12.34 -12.68
N THR A 222 4.20 12.18 -11.41
CA THR A 222 4.83 12.91 -10.31
C THR A 222 6.29 12.50 -10.13
N VAL A 223 6.58 11.19 -10.13
CA VAL A 223 7.95 10.65 -10.03
C VAL A 223 8.81 11.15 -11.20
N THR A 224 8.28 11.15 -12.42
CA THR A 224 8.99 11.69 -13.60
C THR A 224 9.34 13.18 -13.41
N ALA A 225 8.40 13.99 -12.95
CA ALA A 225 8.63 15.42 -12.70
C ALA A 225 9.60 15.65 -11.52
N LEU A 226 9.50 14.83 -10.46
CA LEU A 226 10.42 14.84 -9.33
C LEU A 226 11.84 14.50 -9.79
N HIS A 227 12.04 13.47 -10.61
CA HIS A 227 13.37 13.12 -11.14
C HIS A 227 13.98 14.26 -11.95
N GLN A 228 13.18 14.94 -12.79
CA GLN A 228 13.64 16.12 -13.52
C GLN A 228 14.09 17.26 -12.58
N LEU A 229 13.31 17.53 -11.53
CA LEU A 229 13.67 18.51 -10.50
C LEU A 229 14.98 18.14 -9.80
N LEU A 230 15.14 16.87 -9.42
CA LEU A 230 16.29 16.39 -8.67
C LEU A 230 17.57 16.39 -9.50
N LYS A 231 17.49 16.04 -10.80
CA LYS A 231 18.64 16.14 -11.73
C LYS A 231 19.15 17.58 -11.87
N GLN A 232 18.27 18.58 -11.74
CA GLN A 232 18.62 19.98 -11.83
C GLN A 232 19.13 20.56 -10.50
N THR A 233 18.53 20.17 -9.37
CA THR A 233 18.68 20.91 -8.10
C THR A 233 19.45 20.15 -7.03
N THR A 234 19.57 18.82 -7.17
CA THR A 234 20.16 17.89 -6.18
C THR A 234 19.59 18.02 -4.76
N LEU A 235 18.33 18.49 -4.64
CA LEU A 235 17.65 18.61 -3.35
C LEU A 235 17.64 17.27 -2.60
N PRO A 236 17.91 17.27 -1.28
CA PRO A 236 17.82 16.06 -0.49
C PRO A 236 16.37 15.64 -0.28
N VAL A 237 16.12 14.34 -0.38
CA VAL A 237 14.80 13.70 -0.29
C VAL A 237 14.78 12.69 0.83
N VAL A 238 13.74 12.76 1.65
CA VAL A 238 13.34 11.74 2.61
C VAL A 238 12.03 11.14 2.14
N GLU A 239 11.96 9.81 2.11
CA GLU A 239 10.75 9.07 1.77
C GLU A 239 9.99 8.70 3.05
N THR A 240 8.66 8.70 3.04
CA THR A 240 7.90 7.86 3.98
C THR A 240 8.05 6.38 3.57
N PHE A 241 7.57 5.44 4.37
CA PHE A 241 7.59 4.04 3.96
C PHE A 241 6.78 3.77 2.68
N GLN A 242 5.59 4.35 2.51
CA GLN A 242 4.83 4.16 1.26
C GLN A 242 5.34 5.03 0.09
N GLY A 243 6.17 6.04 0.37
CA GLY A 243 6.95 6.76 -0.63
C GLY A 243 8.12 5.96 -1.19
N ALA A 244 8.30 4.68 -0.81
CA ALA A 244 9.43 3.88 -1.24
C ALA A 244 9.52 3.74 -2.78
N GLY A 245 10.72 3.99 -3.31
CA GLY A 245 11.03 3.80 -4.72
C GLY A 245 10.78 5.04 -5.58
N VAL A 246 10.37 6.17 -5.00
CA VAL A 246 10.30 7.43 -5.75
C VAL A 246 11.68 7.93 -6.17
N ILE A 247 12.76 7.50 -5.51
CA ILE A 247 14.14 7.78 -5.94
C ILE A 247 14.73 6.60 -6.73
N SER A 248 15.21 6.88 -7.94
CA SER A 248 15.87 5.89 -8.79
C SER A 248 17.32 5.62 -8.40
N ARG A 249 17.90 4.52 -8.91
CA ARG A 249 19.33 4.16 -8.70
C ARG A 249 20.29 5.28 -9.08
N GLU A 250 19.99 6.02 -10.15
CA GLU A 250 20.81 7.15 -10.64
C GLU A 250 20.83 8.31 -9.63
N LEU A 251 19.69 8.54 -8.96
CA LEU A 251 19.49 9.68 -8.07
C LEU A 251 19.83 9.38 -6.60
N GLU A 252 19.80 8.11 -6.20
CA GLU A 252 20.07 7.67 -4.81
C GLU A 252 21.35 8.28 -4.24
N PRO A 253 22.52 8.22 -4.93
CA PRO A 253 23.78 8.61 -4.30
C PRO A 253 23.81 10.06 -3.85
N GLU A 254 23.14 10.95 -4.58
CA GLU A 254 23.13 12.39 -4.31
C GLU A 254 21.91 12.83 -3.50
N THR A 255 20.74 12.24 -3.74
CA THR A 255 19.46 12.83 -3.29
C THR A 255 18.75 12.04 -2.20
N PHE A 256 18.97 10.73 -2.04
CA PHE A 256 18.19 9.92 -1.09
C PHE A 256 18.77 9.91 0.34
N PHE A 257 18.00 10.30 1.35
CA PHE A 257 18.47 10.36 2.75
C PHE A 257 17.76 9.35 3.67
N GLY A 258 17.21 8.29 3.09
CA GLY A 258 16.56 7.22 3.83
C GLY A 258 15.05 7.40 3.94
N ARG A 259 14.45 6.48 4.69
CA ARG A 259 13.02 6.48 4.99
C ARG A 259 12.74 6.79 6.45
N ILE A 260 11.59 7.40 6.70
CA ILE A 260 11.03 7.63 8.03
C ILE A 260 9.63 7.02 8.11
N GLY A 261 9.19 6.65 9.31
CA GLY A 261 7.87 6.00 9.45
C GLY A 261 7.54 5.42 10.82
N LEU A 262 8.52 5.18 11.70
CA LEU A 262 8.23 4.54 12.99
C LEU A 262 8.99 5.18 14.16
N PHE A 263 10.31 4.97 14.21
CA PHE A 263 11.15 5.51 15.28
C PHE A 263 11.92 6.74 14.78
N ARG A 264 11.94 7.80 15.59
CA ARG A 264 12.67 9.04 15.32
C ARG A 264 14.17 8.88 15.60
N ASN A 265 14.86 8.09 14.79
CA ASN A 265 16.29 7.81 14.93
C ASN A 265 17.00 7.56 13.59
N GLN A 266 16.33 7.82 12.47
CA GLN A 266 16.88 7.57 11.14
C GLN A 266 17.67 8.78 10.62
N THR A 267 18.50 8.57 9.60
CA THR A 267 19.20 9.67 8.92
C THR A 267 18.23 10.71 8.36
N GLY A 268 17.07 10.28 7.85
CA GLY A 268 16.00 11.17 7.42
C GLY A 268 15.50 12.08 8.55
N ASP A 269 15.32 11.56 9.77
CA ASP A 269 14.93 12.37 10.92
C ASP A 269 16.01 13.39 11.31
N LYS A 270 17.29 12.98 11.29
CA LYS A 270 18.42 13.88 11.55
C LYS A 270 18.48 15.01 10.52
N LEU A 271 18.19 14.70 9.26
CA LEU A 271 18.13 15.67 8.17
C LEU A 271 16.97 16.64 8.37
N LEU A 272 15.76 16.14 8.62
CA LEU A 272 14.58 16.99 8.86
C LEU A 272 14.80 17.92 10.06
N LYS A 273 15.38 17.43 11.17
CA LYS A 273 15.71 18.26 12.34
C LYS A 273 16.70 19.39 12.03
N GLN A 274 17.61 19.20 11.07
CA GLN A 274 18.61 20.20 10.68
C GLN A 274 18.13 21.16 9.59
N SER A 275 16.97 20.87 8.97
CA SER A 275 16.41 21.67 7.89
C SER A 275 15.83 22.99 8.39
N ASP A 276 15.86 24.01 7.54
CA ASP A 276 15.14 25.28 7.74
C ASP A 276 13.92 25.43 6.83
N LEU A 277 13.71 24.50 5.89
CA LEU A 277 12.54 24.42 5.01
C LEU A 277 12.25 22.96 4.64
N VAL A 278 11.10 22.44 5.08
CA VAL A 278 10.58 21.14 4.65
C VAL A 278 9.42 21.35 3.69
N ILE A 279 9.53 20.72 2.52
CA ILE A 279 8.49 20.71 1.50
C ILE A 279 7.91 19.31 1.44
N THR A 280 6.69 19.15 1.92
CA THR A 280 6.01 17.86 1.84
C THR A 280 5.37 17.70 0.46
N LEU A 281 5.60 16.58 -0.21
CA LEU A 281 5.05 16.25 -1.53
C LEU A 281 4.14 15.02 -1.42
N GLY A 282 2.82 15.23 -1.52
CA GLY A 282 1.85 14.14 -1.44
C GLY A 282 1.94 13.32 -0.15
N TYR A 283 2.14 14.02 0.97
CA TYR A 283 2.40 13.43 2.29
C TYR A 283 1.11 13.26 3.08
N ASP A 284 0.88 12.06 3.60
CA ASP A 284 -0.18 11.83 4.59
C ASP A 284 0.42 11.68 5.99
N ALA A 285 -0.14 12.41 6.96
CA ALA A 285 0.30 12.38 8.34
C ALA A 285 0.15 10.99 8.98
N ILE A 286 -0.73 10.13 8.44
CA ILE A 286 -0.88 8.74 8.90
C ILE A 286 0.39 7.91 8.67
N GLU A 287 1.20 8.25 7.65
CA GLU A 287 2.40 7.49 7.30
C GLU A 287 3.56 7.72 8.29
N TYR A 288 3.60 8.90 8.90
CA TYR A 288 4.52 9.20 9.98
C TYR A 288 4.09 10.47 10.67
N GLU A 289 3.62 10.40 11.92
CA GLU A 289 2.95 11.56 12.49
C GLU A 289 3.90 12.75 12.66
N PRO A 290 3.47 13.99 12.35
CA PRO A 290 4.29 15.20 12.48
C PRO A 290 4.90 15.44 13.85
N ARG A 291 4.25 14.99 14.92
CA ARG A 291 4.80 14.99 16.29
C ARG A 291 6.12 14.23 16.45
N ASN A 292 6.43 13.33 15.53
CA ASN A 292 7.66 12.55 15.54
C ASN A 292 8.79 13.28 14.80
N TRP A 293 8.56 13.86 13.62
CA TRP A 293 9.62 14.51 12.84
C TRP A 293 9.75 16.02 13.07
N ASN A 294 8.63 16.74 13.24
CA ASN A 294 8.57 18.18 13.53
C ASN A 294 8.23 18.45 15.01
N LYS A 295 8.88 17.72 15.91
CA LYS A 295 8.58 17.79 17.35
C LYS A 295 8.86 19.18 17.95
N GLU A 296 9.92 19.84 17.51
CA GLU A 296 10.37 21.13 18.03
C GLU A 296 9.60 22.33 17.47
N ASN A 297 8.76 22.14 16.43
CA ASN A 297 7.99 23.20 15.78
C ASN A 297 8.82 24.41 15.30
N THR A 298 10.07 24.15 14.88
CA THR A 298 11.00 25.18 14.37
C THR A 298 11.09 25.21 12.84
N LEU A 299 10.52 24.21 12.16
CA LEU A 299 10.62 24.06 10.71
C LEU A 299 9.66 25.00 9.99
N ASN A 300 10.14 25.66 8.93
CA ASN A 300 9.24 26.23 7.94
C ASN A 300 8.71 25.08 7.07
N ILE A 301 7.40 24.92 7.01
CA ILE A 301 6.77 23.82 6.27
C ILE A 301 5.95 24.39 5.11
N VAL A 302 6.13 23.82 3.93
CA VAL A 302 5.26 24.03 2.78
C VAL A 302 4.66 22.69 2.36
N ALA A 303 3.35 22.63 2.21
CA ALA A 303 2.67 21.41 1.78
C ALA A 303 2.25 21.52 0.31
N LEU A 304 2.79 20.68 -0.56
CA LEU A 304 2.34 20.51 -1.94
C LEU A 304 1.58 19.18 -2.05
N ASP A 305 0.26 19.24 -2.23
CA ASP A 305 -0.62 18.07 -2.20
C ASP A 305 -1.80 18.23 -3.19
N THR A 306 -2.52 17.15 -3.49
CA THR A 306 -3.74 17.18 -4.32
C THR A 306 -4.95 17.66 -3.53
N THR A 307 -4.89 17.61 -2.20
CA THR A 307 -5.94 18.04 -1.28
C THR A 307 -5.35 18.94 -0.18
N PRO A 308 -6.12 19.86 0.44
CA PRO A 308 -5.68 20.49 1.68
C PRO A 308 -5.26 19.44 2.71
N VAL A 309 -4.15 19.68 3.39
CA VAL A 309 -3.63 18.77 4.41
C VAL A 309 -4.37 18.96 5.73
N GLN A 310 -4.38 17.91 6.56
CA GLN A 310 -4.89 18.02 7.92
C GLN A 310 -3.93 18.86 8.76
N ILE A 311 -4.44 19.90 9.41
CA ILE A 311 -3.67 20.72 10.34
C ILE A 311 -3.61 20.03 11.71
N ASP A 312 -2.41 19.99 12.30
CA ASP A 312 -2.18 19.53 13.67
C ASP A 312 -1.13 20.39 14.39
N ASN A 313 -0.95 20.18 15.70
CA ASN A 313 -0.03 20.99 16.54
C ASN A 313 1.43 20.97 16.09
N ASN A 314 1.82 19.95 15.32
CA ASN A 314 3.15 19.72 14.76
C ASN A 314 3.15 19.79 13.22
N PHE A 315 2.03 20.13 12.59
CA PHE A 315 1.92 20.31 11.16
C PHE A 315 1.07 21.53 10.82
N VAL A 316 1.74 22.67 10.82
CA VAL A 316 1.16 23.95 10.44
C VAL A 316 1.94 24.49 9.23
N PRO A 317 1.56 24.12 8.01
CA PRO A 317 2.22 24.64 6.82
C PRO A 317 2.08 26.16 6.76
N GLN A 318 3.19 26.86 6.50
CA GLN A 318 3.21 28.29 6.20
C GLN A 318 2.39 28.58 4.94
N ARG A 319 2.39 27.64 3.99
CA ARG A 319 1.54 27.66 2.80
C ARG A 319 1.16 26.26 2.35
N GLN A 320 -0.06 26.11 1.86
CA GLN A 320 -0.54 24.92 1.20
C GLN A 320 -0.71 25.20 -0.29
N LEU A 321 -0.02 24.43 -1.12
CA LEU A 321 -0.11 24.42 -2.57
C LEU A 321 -0.97 23.23 -2.96
N VAL A 322 -2.22 23.48 -3.33
CA VAL A 322 -3.18 22.42 -3.67
C VAL A 322 -3.34 22.34 -5.18
N GLY A 323 -2.95 21.21 -5.77
CA GLY A 323 -2.95 21.01 -7.22
C GLY A 323 -2.40 19.66 -7.65
N ASP A 324 -2.45 19.40 -8.96
CA ASP A 324 -1.77 18.26 -9.56
C ASP A 324 -0.26 18.36 -9.29
N LEU A 325 0.32 17.33 -8.67
CA LEU A 325 1.71 17.34 -8.19
C LEU A 325 2.70 17.42 -9.35
N ALA A 326 2.49 16.59 -10.39
CA ALA A 326 3.37 16.55 -11.55
C ALA A 326 3.39 17.89 -12.31
N GLN A 327 2.23 18.51 -12.54
CA GLN A 327 2.12 19.82 -13.17
C GLN A 327 2.75 20.91 -12.31
N SER A 328 2.54 20.86 -10.99
CA SER A 328 3.12 21.83 -10.05
C SER A 328 4.65 21.74 -9.99
N LEU A 329 5.20 20.52 -9.98
CA LEU A 329 6.64 20.28 -10.03
C LEU A 329 7.24 20.78 -11.35
N ARG A 330 6.59 20.56 -12.50
CA ARG A 330 7.06 21.09 -13.80
C ARG A 330 7.18 22.61 -13.80
N LEU A 331 6.20 23.31 -13.25
CA LEU A 331 6.27 24.77 -13.12
C LEU A 331 7.36 25.19 -12.13
N LEU A 332 7.58 24.44 -11.05
CA LEU A 332 8.63 24.70 -10.08
C LEU A 332 10.03 24.56 -10.70
N ILE A 333 10.25 23.54 -11.53
CA ILE A 333 11.51 23.27 -12.24
C ILE A 333 11.96 24.50 -13.05
N GLU A 334 11.04 25.11 -13.79
CA GLU A 334 11.31 26.33 -14.58
C GLU A 334 11.84 27.49 -13.72
N ARG A 335 11.29 27.64 -12.51
CA ARG A 335 11.64 28.74 -11.59
C ARG A 335 12.94 28.49 -10.83
N LEU A 336 13.36 27.24 -10.74
CA LEU A 336 14.61 26.83 -10.09
C LEU A 336 15.77 26.68 -11.09
N ASN A 337 15.64 27.17 -12.32
CA ASN A 337 16.72 27.12 -13.30
C ASN A 337 17.97 27.84 -12.76
N GLY A 338 19.12 27.16 -12.82
CA GLY A 338 20.40 27.64 -12.28
C GLY A 338 20.50 27.67 -10.76
N TYR A 339 19.54 27.08 -10.02
CA TYR A 339 19.66 26.91 -8.58
C TYR A 339 20.73 25.88 -8.23
N GLU A 340 21.56 26.20 -7.25
CA GLU A 340 22.50 25.27 -6.62
C GLU A 340 22.32 25.28 -5.10
N LEU A 341 22.36 24.09 -4.50
CA LEU A 341 22.43 23.97 -3.05
C LEU A 341 23.66 24.70 -2.47
N PRO A 342 23.52 25.43 -1.35
CA PRO A 342 24.65 26.08 -0.69
C PRO A 342 25.77 25.10 -0.34
N THR A 343 27.04 25.52 -0.45
CA THR A 343 28.21 24.67 -0.17
C THR A 343 28.21 24.11 1.25
N THR A 344 27.81 24.92 2.24
CA THR A 344 27.67 24.49 3.64
C THR A 344 26.67 23.34 3.79
N SER A 345 25.61 23.35 2.99
CA SER A 345 24.57 22.33 3.01
C SER A 345 25.07 21.04 2.37
N LYS A 346 25.84 21.13 1.28
CA LYS A 346 26.52 19.98 0.66
C LYS A 346 27.44 19.26 1.65
N GLU A 347 28.13 19.98 2.54
CA GLU A 347 28.98 19.36 3.59
C GLU A 347 28.17 18.62 4.65
N VAL A 348 27.06 19.19 5.11
CA VAL A 348 26.12 18.54 6.05
C VAL A 348 25.55 17.27 5.43
N LEU A 349 25.06 17.37 4.19
CA LEU A 349 24.51 16.23 3.43
C LEU A 349 25.54 15.13 3.21
N LYS A 350 26.81 15.47 2.92
CA LYS A 350 27.88 14.47 2.78
C LYS A 350 28.09 13.65 4.06
N LYS A 351 28.02 14.28 5.23
CA LYS A 351 28.14 13.59 6.54
C LYS A 351 26.93 12.67 6.77
N LEU A 352 25.72 13.18 6.57
CA LEU A 352 24.49 12.38 6.72
C LEU A 352 24.43 11.20 5.74
N LYS A 353 24.94 11.37 4.52
CA LYS A 353 25.05 10.28 3.54
C LYS A 353 26.04 9.20 4.00
N ALA A 354 27.15 9.59 4.61
CA ALA A 354 28.10 8.63 5.19
C ALA A 354 27.45 7.85 6.35
N ASP A 355 26.69 8.52 7.22
CA ASP A 355 25.91 7.87 8.29
C ASP A 355 24.90 6.86 7.72
N LEU A 356 24.15 7.24 6.67
CA LEU A 356 23.18 6.35 6.03
C LEU A 356 23.85 5.10 5.47
N ARG A 357 24.97 5.25 4.73
CA ARG A 357 25.72 4.12 4.19
C ARG A 357 26.27 3.21 5.29
N ALA A 358 26.79 3.78 6.37
CA ALA A 358 27.26 3.01 7.52
C ALA A 358 26.12 2.23 8.19
N SER A 359 24.89 2.75 8.19
CA SER A 359 23.72 2.07 8.75
C SER A 359 23.19 0.90 7.91
N ASP A 360 23.53 0.83 6.62
CA ASP A 360 23.19 -0.31 5.74
C ASP A 360 24.18 -1.49 5.91
N GLU A 361 25.34 -1.25 6.51
CA GLU A 361 26.35 -2.27 6.83
C GLU A 361 26.72 -2.25 8.33
N PRO A 362 25.76 -2.45 9.25
CA PRO A 362 26.08 -2.44 10.66
C PRO A 362 26.90 -3.69 11.02
N SER A 363 27.88 -3.50 11.90
CA SER A 363 28.55 -4.60 12.58
C SER A 363 27.65 -5.07 13.71
N TYR A 364 27.02 -6.24 13.56
CA TYR A 364 26.26 -6.90 14.62
C TYR A 364 26.98 -8.16 15.10
N THR A 365 26.64 -8.60 16.31
CA THR A 365 27.06 -9.92 16.79
C THR A 365 26.37 -10.96 15.91
N PRO A 366 27.08 -11.96 15.34
CA PRO A 366 26.44 -13.00 14.56
C PRO A 366 25.25 -13.62 15.31
N ALA A 367 24.17 -13.90 14.58
CA ALA A 367 22.95 -14.46 15.15
C ALA A 367 23.24 -15.73 15.97
N GLN A 368 22.55 -15.89 17.09
CA GLN A 368 22.75 -17.05 17.96
C GLN A 368 21.99 -18.28 17.45
N GLY A 369 22.51 -19.48 17.76
CA GLY A 369 21.71 -20.71 17.62
C GLY A 369 21.39 -21.15 16.19
N ASN A 370 22.22 -20.79 15.20
CA ASN A 370 22.04 -21.17 13.80
C ASN A 370 20.78 -20.55 13.15
N LEU A 371 20.43 -19.33 13.57
CA LEU A 371 19.34 -18.53 13.02
C LEU A 371 19.86 -17.43 12.10
N ASN A 372 19.00 -16.91 11.22
CA ASN A 372 19.38 -15.85 10.30
C ASN A 372 19.24 -14.48 10.96
N HIS A 373 20.22 -13.59 10.76
CA HIS A 373 20.05 -12.20 11.13
C HIS A 373 19.12 -11.49 10.11
N PRO A 374 18.19 -10.62 10.54
CA PRO A 374 17.32 -9.84 9.67
C PRO A 374 18.01 -9.18 8.46
N LEU A 375 19.19 -8.60 8.67
CA LEU A 375 19.93 -7.93 7.59
C LEU A 375 20.52 -8.89 6.56
N ASP A 376 20.91 -10.10 6.96
CA ASP A 376 21.38 -11.12 6.00
C ASP A 376 20.23 -11.56 5.11
N VAL A 377 19.05 -11.76 5.69
CA VAL A 377 17.82 -12.06 4.93
C VAL A 377 17.49 -10.95 3.95
N ILE A 378 17.55 -9.68 4.37
CA ILE A 378 17.30 -8.53 3.48
C ILE A 378 18.34 -8.44 2.36
N LYS A 379 19.63 -8.62 2.66
CA LYS A 379 20.70 -8.60 1.65
C LYS A 379 20.50 -9.69 0.61
N SER A 380 20.16 -10.90 1.06
CA SER A 380 19.86 -12.00 0.15
C SER A 380 18.63 -11.71 -0.70
N ILE A 381 17.52 -11.25 -0.12
CA ILE A 381 16.33 -10.81 -0.89
C ILE A 381 16.70 -9.73 -1.92
N GLN A 382 17.46 -8.72 -1.52
CA GLN A 382 17.88 -7.60 -2.39
C GLN A 382 18.73 -8.07 -3.57
N ALA A 383 19.53 -9.13 -3.41
CA ALA A 383 20.34 -9.70 -4.47
C ALA A 383 19.52 -10.49 -5.51
N HIS A 384 18.39 -11.08 -5.09
CA HIS A 384 17.51 -11.87 -5.95
C HIS A 384 16.38 -11.06 -6.61
N VAL A 385 16.05 -9.89 -6.05
CA VAL A 385 15.00 -9.00 -6.57
C VAL A 385 15.55 -8.03 -7.60
N THR A 386 14.89 -7.98 -8.75
CA THR A 386 15.12 -7.00 -9.82
C THR A 386 14.10 -5.86 -9.79
N ASP A 387 14.39 -4.75 -10.47
CA ASP A 387 13.55 -3.54 -10.44
C ASP A 387 12.18 -3.72 -11.13
N ASP A 388 11.98 -4.78 -11.93
CA ASP A 388 10.69 -5.15 -12.52
C ASP A 388 9.81 -5.99 -11.58
N MET A 389 10.40 -6.65 -10.58
CA MET A 389 9.68 -7.40 -9.58
C MET A 389 8.96 -6.48 -8.60
N THR A 390 7.90 -7.01 -8.01
CA THR A 390 7.17 -6.34 -6.92
C THR A 390 7.43 -7.07 -5.63
N VAL A 391 7.85 -6.35 -4.60
CA VAL A 391 8.00 -6.87 -3.24
C VAL A 391 6.90 -6.25 -2.38
N SER A 392 6.15 -7.08 -1.68
CA SER A 392 5.17 -6.66 -0.69
C SER A 392 5.61 -7.12 0.70
N THR A 393 5.36 -6.32 1.72
CA THR A 393 5.70 -6.66 3.10
C THR A 393 4.46 -6.59 3.98
N ASP A 394 4.28 -7.63 4.77
CA ASP A 394 3.27 -7.72 5.82
C ASP A 394 3.67 -6.87 7.03
N ILE A 395 3.09 -7.10 8.21
CA ILE A 395 3.33 -6.28 9.40
C ILE A 395 3.95 -7.12 10.52
N GLY A 396 4.97 -6.56 11.17
CA GLY A 396 5.73 -7.21 12.24
C GLY A 396 7.17 -6.71 12.28
N SER A 397 8.05 -7.37 13.03
CA SER A 397 9.42 -6.88 13.17
C SER A 397 10.18 -6.89 11.84
N HIS A 398 9.95 -7.90 11.00
CA HIS A 398 10.44 -7.96 9.61
C HIS A 398 10.08 -6.70 8.81
N TYR A 399 8.89 -6.12 9.01
CA TYR A 399 8.48 -4.86 8.37
C TYR A 399 9.37 -3.69 8.76
N ILE A 400 9.80 -3.58 10.01
CA ILE A 400 10.67 -2.48 10.46
C ILE A 400 12.03 -2.59 9.78
N TRP A 401 12.58 -3.81 9.72
CA TRP A 401 13.85 -4.09 9.05
C TRP A 401 13.77 -3.81 7.55
N MET A 402 12.77 -4.36 6.88
CA MET A 402 12.55 -4.18 5.44
C MET A 402 12.35 -2.69 5.10
N ALA A 403 11.52 -1.97 5.85
CA ALA A 403 11.23 -0.57 5.59
C ALA A 403 12.49 0.33 5.66
N ARG A 404 13.45 -0.02 6.53
CA ARG A 404 14.73 0.71 6.69
C ARG A 404 15.77 0.33 5.64
N HIS A 405 15.95 -0.96 5.40
CA HIS A 405 17.15 -1.47 4.73
C HIS A 405 16.90 -2.03 3.32
N PHE A 406 15.68 -2.48 3.01
CA PHE A 406 15.37 -2.93 1.65
C PHE A 406 15.24 -1.73 0.72
N LYS A 407 16.04 -1.68 -0.35
CA LYS A 407 16.01 -0.59 -1.33
C LYS A 407 15.09 -0.96 -2.49
N SER A 408 14.28 0.02 -2.87
CA SER A 408 13.44 0.00 -4.05
C SER A 408 13.75 1.25 -4.84
N TYR A 409 13.80 1.13 -6.16
CA TYR A 409 14.21 2.20 -7.07
C TYR A 409 13.14 2.53 -8.11
N VAL A 410 11.97 1.92 -7.98
CA VAL A 410 10.80 2.15 -8.82
C VAL A 410 9.60 2.28 -7.89
N ALA A 411 8.88 3.40 -7.99
CA ALA A 411 7.71 3.65 -7.17
C ALA A 411 6.67 2.54 -7.37
N ARG A 412 5.96 2.15 -6.30
CA ARG A 412 4.93 1.10 -6.33
C ARG A 412 5.46 -0.28 -6.76
N HIS A 413 6.75 -0.53 -6.61
CA HIS A 413 7.34 -1.87 -6.65
C HIS A 413 7.66 -2.40 -5.26
N TYR A 414 7.77 -1.53 -4.25
CA TYR A 414 7.80 -1.94 -2.85
C TYR A 414 6.50 -1.52 -2.16
N LEU A 415 5.68 -2.50 -1.79
CA LEU A 415 4.36 -2.29 -1.21
C LEU A 415 4.42 -2.57 0.30
N ILE A 416 3.99 -1.60 1.08
CA ILE A 416 4.05 -1.62 2.53
C ILE A 416 2.77 -0.99 3.11
N SER A 417 2.14 -1.63 4.10
CA SER A 417 1.01 -1.03 4.82
C SER A 417 1.57 -0.14 5.92
N ASN A 418 1.22 1.14 5.90
CA ASN A 418 1.72 2.14 6.83
C ASN A 418 0.64 3.13 7.30
N GLY A 419 -0.62 2.88 6.96
CA GLY A 419 -1.75 3.63 7.50
C GLY A 419 -2.38 2.87 8.68
N MET A 420 -2.87 1.66 8.38
CA MET A 420 -3.53 0.81 9.38
C MET A 420 -2.62 -0.27 9.95
N GLN A 421 -1.43 -0.47 9.37
CA GLN A 421 -0.50 -1.54 9.75
C GLN A 421 -1.23 -2.89 9.84
N THR A 422 -1.91 -3.25 8.74
CA THR A 422 -2.79 -4.40 8.71
C THR A 422 -2.04 -5.71 8.45
N LEU A 423 -2.16 -6.67 9.37
CA LEU A 423 -1.62 -8.02 9.20
C LEU A 423 -2.33 -8.77 8.06
N GLY A 424 -1.57 -9.57 7.31
CA GLY A 424 -2.07 -10.44 6.25
C GLY A 424 -2.11 -9.81 4.85
N VAL A 425 -1.72 -8.54 4.69
CA VAL A 425 -1.72 -7.86 3.39
C VAL A 425 -0.67 -8.41 2.41
N GLY A 426 0.44 -8.97 2.92
CA GLY A 426 1.62 -9.28 2.11
C GLY A 426 1.32 -10.27 0.97
N LEU A 427 0.78 -11.44 1.28
CA LEU A 427 0.51 -12.47 0.27
C LEU A 427 -0.52 -12.00 -0.77
N PRO A 428 -1.73 -11.51 -0.41
CA PRO A 428 -2.72 -11.02 -1.37
C PRO A 428 -2.18 -9.90 -2.28
N TRP A 429 -1.34 -9.01 -1.77
CA TRP A 429 -0.73 -7.96 -2.58
C TRP A 429 0.24 -8.51 -3.62
N ALA A 430 1.06 -9.51 -3.27
CA ALA A 430 1.90 -10.21 -4.24
C ALA A 430 1.08 -10.94 -5.31
N LEU A 431 -0.07 -11.55 -4.97
CA LEU A 431 -0.92 -12.21 -5.97
C LEU A 431 -1.44 -11.19 -6.99
N ALA A 432 -1.91 -10.03 -6.54
CA ALA A 432 -2.31 -8.94 -7.44
C ALA A 432 -1.15 -8.49 -8.34
N ALA A 433 0.06 -8.35 -7.77
CA ALA A 433 1.25 -8.01 -8.54
C ALA A 433 1.57 -9.04 -9.63
N ALA A 434 1.53 -10.34 -9.33
CA ALA A 434 1.75 -11.39 -10.31
C ALA A 434 0.69 -11.39 -11.43
N MET A 435 -0.55 -11.01 -11.13
CA MET A 435 -1.62 -10.89 -12.13
C MET A 435 -1.42 -9.69 -13.07
N VAL A 436 -0.92 -8.56 -12.58
CA VAL A 436 -0.76 -7.33 -13.38
C VAL A 436 0.63 -7.18 -14.01
N ARG A 437 1.63 -7.92 -13.50
CA ARG A 437 3.01 -7.99 -14.01
C ARG A 437 3.41 -9.45 -14.28
N PRO A 438 2.73 -10.19 -15.18
CA PRO A 438 2.92 -11.63 -15.35
C PRO A 438 4.31 -12.05 -15.84
N ASN A 439 5.08 -11.10 -16.39
CA ASN A 439 6.45 -11.33 -16.88
C ASN A 439 7.51 -11.18 -15.78
N ALA A 440 7.12 -10.73 -14.58
CA ALA A 440 8.00 -10.59 -13.43
C ALA A 440 7.46 -11.42 -12.26
N LYS A 441 8.36 -12.03 -11.49
CA LYS A 441 7.98 -12.73 -10.26
C LYS A 441 7.58 -11.71 -9.20
N SER A 442 6.53 -11.99 -8.44
CA SER A 442 6.17 -11.18 -7.26
C SER A 442 6.72 -11.82 -5.99
N VAL A 443 7.21 -11.00 -5.06
CA VAL A 443 7.70 -11.44 -3.75
C VAL A 443 6.80 -10.87 -2.67
N SER A 444 6.51 -11.68 -1.66
CA SER A 444 5.88 -11.23 -0.41
C SER A 444 6.72 -11.66 0.77
N VAL A 445 6.79 -10.83 1.81
CA VAL A 445 7.53 -11.11 3.04
C VAL A 445 6.60 -10.91 4.22
N SER A 446 6.49 -11.90 5.11
CA SER A 446 5.73 -11.78 6.36
C SER A 446 6.48 -12.39 7.53
N GLY A 447 5.95 -12.19 8.74
CA GLY A 447 6.24 -13.04 9.88
C GLY A 447 5.34 -14.27 9.87
N ASP A 448 5.65 -15.26 10.69
CA ASP A 448 4.82 -16.47 10.87
C ASP A 448 3.41 -16.16 11.40
N GLY A 449 3.27 -15.17 12.29
CA GLY A 449 1.97 -14.71 12.78
C GLY A 449 1.12 -14.06 11.68
N GLY A 450 1.68 -13.10 10.94
CA GLY A 450 0.99 -12.39 9.86
C GLY A 450 0.63 -13.28 8.67
N PHE A 451 1.46 -14.27 8.35
CA PHE A 451 1.24 -15.20 7.25
C PHE A 451 -0.15 -15.86 7.31
N PHE A 452 -0.53 -16.37 8.48
CA PHE A 452 -1.78 -17.11 8.64
C PHE A 452 -3.05 -16.26 8.60
N PHE A 453 -2.95 -14.92 8.53
CA PHE A 453 -4.12 -14.05 8.28
C PHE A 453 -4.63 -14.16 6.83
N SER A 454 -3.77 -14.57 5.90
CA SER A 454 -4.12 -14.65 4.48
C SER A 454 -3.56 -15.88 3.74
N ALA A 455 -2.86 -16.77 4.44
CA ALA A 455 -2.23 -17.98 3.87
C ALA A 455 -3.22 -18.92 3.13
N MET A 456 -4.52 -18.85 3.40
CA MET A 456 -5.53 -19.57 2.62
C MET A 456 -5.56 -19.18 1.13
N GLU A 457 -5.06 -17.99 0.77
CA GLU A 457 -4.92 -17.57 -0.62
C GLU A 457 -3.75 -18.24 -1.36
N LEU A 458 -2.95 -19.09 -0.68
CA LEU A 458 -2.07 -20.01 -1.41
C LEU A 458 -2.86 -20.87 -2.40
N GLU A 459 -4.11 -21.24 -2.08
CA GLU A 459 -4.95 -21.94 -3.05
C GLU A 459 -5.25 -21.06 -4.27
N THR A 460 -5.57 -19.79 -4.08
CA THR A 460 -5.76 -18.83 -5.17
C THR A 460 -4.49 -18.71 -6.02
N ALA A 461 -3.32 -18.63 -5.40
CA ALA A 461 -2.03 -18.58 -6.09
C ALA A 461 -1.79 -19.82 -6.96
N VAL A 462 -2.02 -21.01 -6.41
CA VAL A 462 -1.83 -22.31 -7.11
C VAL A 462 -2.84 -22.48 -8.23
N ARG A 463 -4.13 -22.25 -7.96
CA ARG A 463 -5.21 -22.38 -8.96
C ARG A 463 -5.00 -21.48 -10.16
N LEU A 464 -4.45 -20.28 -9.95
CA LEU A 464 -4.17 -19.32 -11.01
C LEU A 464 -2.77 -19.47 -11.62
N GLY A 465 -1.92 -20.38 -11.12
CA GLY A 465 -0.56 -20.58 -11.60
C GLY A 465 0.34 -19.36 -11.45
N LEU A 466 0.15 -18.57 -10.39
CA LEU A 466 0.86 -17.31 -10.19
C LEU A 466 2.33 -17.55 -9.83
N ASN A 467 3.23 -16.77 -10.42
CA ASN A 467 4.66 -16.87 -10.16
C ASN A 467 5.05 -16.01 -8.95
N THR A 468 4.95 -16.60 -7.76
CA THR A 468 5.12 -15.89 -6.48
C THR A 468 6.12 -16.57 -5.57
N VAL A 469 6.95 -15.81 -4.86
CA VAL A 469 7.75 -16.29 -3.72
C VAL A 469 7.25 -15.59 -2.46
N HIS A 470 6.80 -16.37 -1.49
CA HIS A 470 6.42 -15.88 -0.17
C HIS A 470 7.49 -16.28 0.85
N ILE A 471 8.08 -15.30 1.53
CA ILE A 471 9.16 -15.51 2.50
C ILE A 471 8.59 -15.27 3.90
N VAL A 472 8.67 -16.27 4.76
CA VAL A 472 8.21 -16.19 6.15
C VAL A 472 9.42 -16.07 7.07
N TRP A 473 9.51 -14.96 7.80
CA TRP A 473 10.46 -14.78 8.88
C TRP A 473 9.88 -15.43 10.14
N ASN A 474 10.39 -16.61 10.47
CA ASN A 474 9.91 -17.46 11.52
C ASN A 474 10.71 -17.24 12.81
N ASP A 475 10.09 -16.65 13.82
CA ASP A 475 10.69 -16.38 15.13
C ASP A 475 10.28 -17.41 16.18
N ASN A 476 9.82 -18.59 15.71
CA ASN A 476 9.35 -19.69 16.52
C ASN A 476 8.04 -19.37 17.24
N ALA A 477 7.06 -18.84 16.48
CA ALA A 477 5.67 -18.60 16.85
C ALA A 477 5.45 -17.46 17.85
N TYR A 478 6.01 -16.27 17.56
CA TYR A 478 5.75 -15.05 18.30
C TYR A 478 5.25 -13.89 17.42
N TYR A 479 4.42 -13.03 18.02
CA TYR A 479 4.20 -11.68 17.52
C TYR A 479 5.33 -10.77 18.03
N ASP A 480 6.55 -10.92 17.50
CA ASP A 480 7.72 -10.26 18.08
C ASP A 480 7.59 -8.73 18.17
N MET A 481 7.00 -8.08 17.17
CA MET A 481 6.83 -6.62 17.20
C MET A 481 6.07 -6.13 18.44
N VAL A 482 5.07 -6.90 18.88
CA VAL A 482 4.35 -6.62 20.12
C VAL A 482 5.22 -7.02 21.31
N LYS A 483 5.82 -8.23 21.26
CA LYS A 483 6.65 -8.78 22.33
C LYS A 483 7.76 -7.82 22.77
N PHE A 484 8.63 -7.36 21.86
CA PHE A 484 9.77 -6.53 22.25
C PHE A 484 9.32 -5.18 22.79
N GLN A 485 8.22 -4.62 22.26
CA GLN A 485 7.64 -3.37 22.76
C GLN A 485 7.02 -3.53 24.15
N GLU A 486 6.36 -4.64 24.43
CA GLU A 486 5.86 -4.96 25.77
C GLU A 486 7.01 -5.15 26.74
N GLU A 487 8.05 -5.90 26.36
CA GLU A 487 9.22 -6.14 27.20
C GLU A 487 9.94 -4.82 27.53
N MET A 488 10.02 -3.87 26.59
CA MET A 488 10.52 -2.51 26.85
C MET A 488 9.66 -1.69 27.81
N LYS A 489 8.32 -1.86 27.79
CA LYS A 489 7.36 -1.06 28.57
C LYS A 489 7.07 -1.66 29.95
N TYR A 490 7.14 -2.98 30.08
CA TYR A 490 6.64 -3.75 31.21
C TYR A 490 7.73 -4.59 31.87
N ASN A 491 8.94 -4.04 31.98
CA ASN A 491 10.07 -4.62 32.72
C ASN A 491 10.43 -6.05 32.27
N GLY A 492 10.50 -6.27 30.95
CA GLY A 492 10.86 -7.56 30.36
C GLY A 492 9.72 -8.59 30.31
N GLN A 493 8.47 -8.17 30.52
CA GLN A 493 7.29 -9.04 30.43
C GLN A 493 6.55 -8.84 29.11
N SER A 494 5.97 -9.92 28.58
CA SER A 494 5.09 -9.92 27.40
C SER A 494 3.84 -10.80 27.64
N ALA A 495 2.76 -10.52 26.92
CA ALA A 495 1.45 -11.15 27.12
C ALA A 495 0.72 -11.37 25.78
N GLY A 496 0.17 -12.58 25.58
CA GLY A 496 -0.65 -12.88 24.39
C GLY A 496 0.11 -12.93 23.06
N VAL A 497 1.45 -12.91 23.10
CA VAL A 497 2.31 -12.85 21.91
C VAL A 497 2.83 -14.20 21.43
N LYS A 498 2.57 -15.30 22.14
CA LYS A 498 3.10 -16.63 21.81
C LYS A 498 2.00 -17.58 21.33
N PHE A 499 2.27 -18.31 20.26
CA PHE A 499 1.41 -19.36 19.72
C PHE A 499 2.22 -20.64 19.42
N GLY A 500 1.60 -21.62 18.74
CA GLY A 500 2.26 -22.86 18.34
C GLY A 500 2.79 -22.76 16.91
N ASN A 501 3.93 -23.42 16.63
CA ASN A 501 4.48 -23.50 15.28
C ASN A 501 3.72 -24.45 14.37
N ILE A 502 3.76 -24.14 13.08
CA ILE A 502 3.23 -24.96 12.00
C ILE A 502 4.38 -25.27 11.05
N ASP A 503 4.43 -26.50 10.52
CA ASP A 503 5.42 -26.89 9.53
C ASP A 503 5.09 -26.24 8.18
N LEU A 504 5.70 -25.07 7.90
CA LEU A 504 5.40 -24.23 6.75
C LEU A 504 5.67 -24.92 5.41
N VAL A 505 6.67 -25.81 5.34
CA VAL A 505 6.96 -26.61 4.14
C VAL A 505 5.76 -27.49 3.80
N LYS A 506 5.33 -28.32 4.77
CA LYS A 506 4.16 -29.19 4.59
C LYS A 506 2.87 -28.41 4.40
N TYR A 507 2.74 -27.25 5.05
CA TYR A 507 1.61 -26.36 4.85
C TYR A 507 1.54 -25.94 3.38
N ALA A 508 2.62 -25.42 2.80
CA ALA A 508 2.65 -25.03 1.39
C ALA A 508 2.37 -26.21 0.44
N GLU A 509 3.01 -27.35 0.69
CA GLU A 509 2.81 -28.58 -0.10
C GLU A 509 1.36 -29.07 -0.08
N SER A 510 0.64 -28.88 1.03
CA SER A 510 -0.78 -29.26 1.14
C SER A 510 -1.71 -28.48 0.19
N PHE A 511 -1.28 -27.31 -0.28
CA PHE A 511 -1.97 -26.50 -1.29
C PHE A 511 -1.51 -26.81 -2.73
N GLY A 512 -0.44 -27.58 -2.90
CA GLY A 512 0.23 -27.80 -4.18
C GLY A 512 1.28 -26.73 -4.53
N ALA A 513 1.65 -25.87 -3.58
CA ALA A 513 2.78 -24.95 -3.72
C ALA A 513 4.10 -25.66 -3.37
N LYS A 514 5.24 -25.10 -3.78
CA LYS A 514 6.56 -25.56 -3.35
C LYS A 514 6.85 -25.02 -1.94
N GLY A 515 7.15 -25.90 -0.99
CA GLY A 515 7.68 -25.53 0.32
C GLY A 515 9.20 -25.64 0.37
N LEU A 516 9.87 -24.67 0.96
CA LEU A 516 11.32 -24.64 1.20
C LEU A 516 11.61 -24.16 2.64
N ARG A 517 12.73 -24.58 3.20
CA ARG A 517 13.20 -24.15 4.51
C ARG A 517 14.71 -23.89 4.46
N VAL A 518 15.11 -22.80 5.11
CA VAL A 518 16.51 -22.52 5.43
C VAL A 518 16.84 -23.23 6.74
N GLU A 519 17.71 -24.24 6.71
CA GLU A 519 18.11 -25.00 7.90
C GLU A 519 19.27 -24.34 8.65
N THR A 520 20.20 -23.72 7.91
CA THR A 520 21.33 -22.96 8.45
C THR A 520 21.50 -21.63 7.70
N PRO A 521 22.12 -20.60 8.30
CA PRO A 521 22.38 -19.34 7.60
C PRO A 521 23.22 -19.50 6.33
N ASP A 522 24.10 -20.50 6.27
CA ASP A 522 24.92 -20.78 5.09
C ASP A 522 24.08 -21.30 3.90
N ASP A 523 22.89 -21.83 4.16
CA ASP A 523 21.97 -22.34 3.13
C ASP A 523 21.09 -21.24 2.52
N LEU A 524 21.06 -20.03 3.12
CA LEU A 524 20.09 -18.96 2.81
C LEU A 524 20.05 -18.63 1.31
N ASP A 525 21.21 -18.30 0.72
CA ASP A 525 21.29 -17.93 -0.69
C ASP A 525 20.95 -19.11 -1.61
N THR A 526 21.38 -20.33 -1.25
CA THR A 526 21.09 -21.52 -2.06
C THR A 526 19.58 -21.84 -2.10
N VAL A 527 18.89 -21.68 -0.96
CA VAL A 527 17.44 -21.87 -0.89
C VAL A 527 16.69 -20.78 -1.64
N LEU A 528 17.16 -19.54 -1.58
CA LEU A 528 16.54 -18.44 -2.34
C LEU A 528 16.80 -18.55 -3.84
N ASP A 529 17.97 -19.03 -4.29
CA ASP A 529 18.22 -19.39 -5.70
C ASP A 529 17.19 -20.42 -6.20
N GLU A 530 16.90 -21.47 -5.42
CA GLU A 530 15.86 -22.45 -5.75
C GLU A 530 14.47 -21.80 -5.79
N ALA A 531 14.13 -20.97 -4.81
CA ALA A 531 12.83 -20.31 -4.72
C ALA A 531 12.57 -19.38 -5.93
N PHE A 532 13.56 -18.58 -6.31
CA PHE A 532 13.44 -17.64 -7.42
C PHE A 532 13.56 -18.31 -8.80
N SER A 533 14.19 -19.47 -8.93
CA SER A 533 14.21 -20.24 -10.18
C SER A 533 12.95 -21.10 -10.38
N THR A 534 12.29 -21.52 -9.29
CA THR A 534 11.06 -22.31 -9.34
C THR A 534 9.91 -21.55 -10.01
N GLN A 535 9.17 -22.22 -10.90
CA GLN A 535 7.96 -21.68 -11.51
C GLN A 535 6.74 -21.95 -10.63
N GLY A 536 5.85 -20.96 -10.50
CA GLY A 536 4.64 -21.06 -9.69
C GLY A 536 4.84 -20.61 -8.24
N PRO A 537 3.88 -20.89 -7.34
CA PRO A 537 3.92 -20.44 -5.96
C PRO A 537 4.95 -21.20 -5.11
N VAL A 538 5.77 -20.45 -4.38
CA VAL A 538 6.77 -20.96 -3.44
C VAL A 538 6.59 -20.29 -2.08
N VAL A 539 6.71 -21.06 -1.00
CA VAL A 539 6.81 -20.56 0.38
C VAL A 539 8.17 -20.96 0.94
N VAL A 540 8.90 -19.99 1.49
CA VAL A 540 10.21 -20.18 2.10
C VAL A 540 10.14 -19.86 3.59
N ASP A 541 10.41 -20.85 4.43
CA ASP A 541 10.51 -20.73 5.88
C ASP A 541 11.94 -20.36 6.28
N ILE A 542 12.13 -19.17 6.85
CA ILE A 542 13.44 -18.66 7.28
C ILE A 542 13.40 -18.42 8.79
N PRO A 543 14.04 -19.29 9.60
CA PRO A 543 14.24 -19.05 11.02
C PRO A 543 15.09 -17.79 11.26
N VAL A 544 14.60 -16.85 12.07
CA VAL A 544 15.26 -15.55 12.31
C VAL A 544 15.58 -15.29 13.78
N ASP A 545 16.70 -14.61 14.03
CA ASP A 545 17.10 -14.10 15.34
C ASP A 545 16.68 -12.63 15.51
N TYR A 546 15.72 -12.41 16.41
CA TYR A 546 15.20 -11.07 16.74
C TYR A 546 15.81 -10.45 17.99
N SER A 547 16.90 -11.01 18.54
CA SER A 547 17.55 -10.48 19.74
C SER A 547 17.99 -9.01 19.63
N HIS A 548 18.32 -8.52 18.42
CA HIS A 548 18.69 -7.13 18.17
C HIS A 548 17.50 -6.17 17.94
N ASN A 549 16.23 -6.63 17.99
CA ASN A 549 15.09 -5.74 17.70
C ASN A 549 14.95 -4.59 18.72
N TYR A 550 15.43 -4.78 19.94
CA TYR A 550 15.51 -3.72 20.95
C TYR A 550 16.37 -2.52 20.50
N GLU A 551 17.36 -2.75 19.64
CA GLU A 551 18.23 -1.70 19.11
C GLU A 551 17.46 -0.80 18.14
N LEU A 552 16.45 -1.32 17.42
CA LEU A 552 15.66 -0.57 16.45
C LEU A 552 14.93 0.64 17.09
N GLY A 553 14.46 0.45 18.33
CA GLY A 553 13.77 1.46 19.13
C GLY A 553 14.69 2.23 20.10
N SER A 554 15.99 1.94 20.09
CA SER A 554 16.99 2.61 20.92
C SER A 554 17.44 3.94 20.31
N GLN A 555 18.14 4.77 21.10
CA GLN A 555 18.82 5.99 20.62
C GLN A 555 17.92 7.00 19.89
N LEU A 556 16.68 7.18 20.37
CA LEU A 556 15.77 8.20 19.82
C LEU A 556 16.40 9.59 19.86
N ILE A 557 16.21 10.36 18.78
CA ILE A 557 16.66 11.75 18.70
C ILE A 557 15.90 12.55 19.76
N GLY A 558 16.63 12.95 20.81
CA GLY A 558 16.10 13.75 21.90
C GLY A 558 15.61 15.12 21.42
N SER A 559 14.63 15.64 22.16
CA SER A 559 14.35 17.08 22.16
C SER A 559 15.51 17.75 22.88
N GLU A 560 16.24 18.62 22.22
CA GLU A 560 17.12 19.53 22.96
C GLU A 560 16.20 20.53 23.66
N GLY A 561 16.28 20.55 24.99
CA GLY A 561 15.55 21.48 25.85
C GLY A 561 16.33 22.77 26.04
#